data_AF-A0A7W2FNB2-F1
#
_entry.id   AF-A0A7W2FNB2-F1
#
_cell.length_a   1.000
_cell.length_b   1.000
_cell.length_c   1.000
_cell.angle_alpha   90.00
_cell.angle_beta   90.00
_cell.angle_gamma   90.00
#
_symmetry.space_group_name_H-M   'P 1'
#
loop_
_entity.id
_entity.type
_entity.pdbx_description
1 polymer ?
#
loop_
_entity_poly.entity_id
_entity_poly.type
_entity_poly.pdbx_seq_one_letter_code
_entity_poly.pdbx_strand_id
1 'polypeptide(L)'
;MAIKTSDLNARLFGKTNKRRATTPQEAQQAAKEQAQVIELAVAGEEMVAFELMRIEADQVETDTVVFAENAREQSFLNEHALSDVLVTLRERGQQYPAVGRMREDGKIDVLDGSRRRMSCILAGKPFLIYVAQNINTEHAKFLSDVANAHKPLSLYEKGKEMQAKLESGEAEDQKALAKMFQCSEALVSGALKAADLPLELLQAYPNVADLGRPTIVKLHKQFSQLSHADKGMLLKNCRDDDGFAWQRSAAQGVARITKDVSEMIEAWVEELSPSKRPASNKVDLIKGRVSYSRKGANLALNLKKVDDDVMQEILSFIEAKLN
;
A
#
# COMPACT_ATOMS: atom_id res chain seq x y z
N MET A 1 2.57 -12.40 -61.34
CA MET A 1 3.38 -13.16 -60.36
C MET A 1 3.57 -12.27 -59.15
N ALA A 2 2.87 -12.55 -58.05
CA ALA A 2 2.87 -11.72 -56.85
C ALA A 2 4.20 -11.90 -56.10
N ILE A 3 4.91 -10.80 -55.88
CA ILE A 3 6.14 -10.77 -55.09
C ILE A 3 5.75 -10.92 -53.62
N LYS A 4 6.32 -11.93 -52.95
CA LYS A 4 6.04 -12.23 -51.55
C LYS A 4 6.63 -11.16 -50.64
N THR A 5 5.84 -10.76 -49.65
CA THR A 5 6.12 -9.73 -48.62
C THR A 5 7.35 -10.00 -47.75
N SER A 6 8.00 -11.15 -47.87
CA SER A 6 9.24 -11.49 -47.16
C SER A 6 10.47 -10.76 -47.71
N ASP A 7 10.47 -10.42 -49.01
CA ASP A 7 11.70 -10.00 -49.70
C ASP A 7 11.88 -8.47 -49.70
N LEU A 8 10.86 -7.72 -49.27
CA LEU A 8 10.96 -6.26 -49.08
C LEU A 8 11.61 -5.90 -47.73
N ASN A 9 11.51 -6.79 -46.74
CA ASN A 9 12.09 -6.57 -45.42
C ASN A 9 13.61 -6.74 -45.43
N ALA A 10 14.18 -7.58 -46.30
CA ALA A 10 15.63 -7.85 -46.31
C ALA A 10 16.50 -6.72 -46.91
N ARG A 11 15.92 -5.72 -47.59
CA ARG A 11 16.68 -4.65 -48.27
C ARG A 11 16.70 -3.29 -47.56
N LEU A 12 16.02 -3.16 -46.41
CA LEU A 12 16.06 -1.96 -45.56
C LEU A 12 17.01 -2.07 -44.36
N PHE A 13 17.60 -3.23 -44.10
CA PHE A 13 18.49 -3.46 -42.95
C PHE A 13 19.97 -3.41 -43.34
N GLY A 14 20.44 -2.19 -43.64
CA GLY A 14 21.86 -1.85 -43.62
C GLY A 14 22.29 -1.42 -42.22
N LYS A 15 22.91 -2.34 -41.47
CA LYS A 15 23.86 -2.08 -40.36
C LYS A 15 23.50 -0.96 -39.37
N THR A 16 22.62 -1.22 -38.41
CA THR A 16 22.80 -0.90 -36.98
C THR A 16 21.62 -1.50 -36.21
N ASN A 17 21.85 -2.05 -35.01
CA ASN A 17 20.82 -2.57 -34.11
C ASN A 17 19.87 -1.44 -33.63
N LYS A 18 18.95 -1.02 -34.49
CA LYS A 18 17.77 -0.20 -34.16
C LYS A 18 16.53 -1.05 -34.45
N ARG A 19 16.22 -2.00 -33.58
CA ARG A 19 14.90 -2.65 -33.62
C ARG A 19 13.88 -1.61 -33.16
N ARG A 20 13.19 -0.96 -34.09
CA ARG A 20 12.05 -0.08 -33.80
C ARG A 20 10.92 -0.94 -33.25
N ALA A 21 10.67 -0.85 -31.95
CA ALA A 21 9.44 -1.36 -31.36
C ALA A 21 8.37 -0.30 -31.57
N THR A 22 7.42 -0.56 -32.46
CA THR A 22 6.34 0.39 -32.80
C THR A 22 5.02 0.03 -32.13
N THR A 23 4.97 -1.12 -31.45
CA THR A 23 3.80 -1.59 -30.68
C THR A 23 4.15 -1.85 -29.21
N PRO A 24 3.17 -1.79 -28.27
CA PRO A 24 3.40 -2.12 -26.87
C PRO A 24 3.97 -3.53 -26.65
N GLN A 25 3.60 -4.50 -27.49
CA GLN A 25 4.11 -5.88 -27.42
C GLN A 25 5.58 -5.97 -27.87
N GLU A 26 5.96 -5.26 -28.93
CA GLU A 26 7.36 -5.15 -29.35
C GLU A 26 8.20 -4.41 -28.32
N ALA A 27 7.65 -3.39 -27.66
CA ALA A 27 8.33 -2.65 -26.60
C ALA A 27 8.56 -3.53 -25.36
N GLN A 28 7.56 -4.35 -24.99
CA GLN A 28 7.72 -5.34 -23.92
C GLN A 28 8.75 -6.41 -24.25
N GLN A 29 8.77 -6.92 -25.48
CA GLN A 29 9.76 -7.90 -25.93
C GLN A 29 11.16 -7.27 -25.98
N ALA A 30 11.30 -6.04 -26.47
CA ALA A 30 12.55 -5.30 -26.50
C ALA A 30 13.08 -5.03 -25.07
N ALA A 31 12.20 -4.68 -24.13
CA ALA A 31 12.57 -4.53 -22.72
C ALA A 31 13.02 -5.87 -22.10
N LYS A 32 12.40 -6.98 -22.48
CA LYS A 32 12.80 -8.33 -22.07
C LYS A 32 14.15 -8.75 -22.66
N GLU A 33 14.42 -8.34 -23.90
CA GLU A 33 15.71 -8.55 -24.59
C GLU A 33 16.77 -7.51 -24.18
N GLN A 34 16.42 -6.54 -23.33
CA GLN A 34 17.28 -5.43 -22.92
C GLN A 34 17.88 -4.68 -24.14
N ALA A 35 17.02 -4.40 -25.12
CA ALA A 35 17.40 -3.62 -26.29
C ALA A 35 18.01 -2.27 -25.87
N GLN A 36 19.05 -1.83 -26.58
CA GLN A 36 19.76 -0.59 -26.22
C GLN A 36 18.87 0.66 -26.28
N VAL A 37 17.85 0.65 -27.14
CA VAL A 37 16.89 1.76 -27.29
C VAL A 37 15.49 1.19 -27.43
N ILE A 38 14.51 1.82 -26.78
CA ILE A 38 13.08 1.58 -27.01
C ILE A 38 12.40 2.91 -27.39
N GLU A 39 11.30 2.83 -28.12
CA GLU A 39 10.45 3.99 -28.40
C GLU A 39 9.10 3.77 -27.70
N LEU A 40 8.64 4.76 -26.94
CA LEU A 40 7.35 4.72 -26.25
C LEU A 40 6.53 5.95 -26.64
N ALA A 41 5.25 5.73 -26.96
CA ALA A 41 4.29 6.83 -27.08
C ALA A 41 3.98 7.35 -25.68
N VAL A 42 4.23 8.63 -25.44
CA VAL A 42 3.97 9.27 -24.14
C VAL A 42 2.75 10.18 -24.29
N ALA A 43 1.76 10.02 -23.39
CA ALA A 43 0.52 10.80 -23.36
C ALA A 43 -0.29 10.87 -24.68
N GLY A 44 -0.05 9.95 -25.63
CA GLY A 44 -0.78 9.89 -26.90
C GLY A 44 -0.30 10.86 -27.98
N GLU A 45 0.84 11.53 -27.78
CA GLU A 45 1.34 12.58 -28.68
C GLU A 45 2.47 12.10 -29.60
N GLU A 46 3.68 11.90 -29.06
CA GLU A 46 4.89 11.58 -29.83
C GLU A 46 5.62 10.35 -29.29
N MET A 47 6.30 9.62 -30.20
CA MET A 47 7.19 8.51 -29.85
C MET A 47 8.50 9.08 -29.32
N VAL A 48 8.76 8.85 -28.03
CA VAL A 48 9.99 9.28 -27.37
C VAL A 48 10.95 8.09 -27.33
N ALA A 49 12.19 8.31 -27.76
CA ALA A 49 13.26 7.32 -27.67
C ALA A 49 13.87 7.32 -26.25
N PHE A 50 13.99 6.13 -25.66
CA PHE A 50 14.64 5.92 -24.38
C PHE A 50 15.85 5.02 -24.57
N GLU A 51 16.97 5.40 -23.97
CA GLU A 51 18.21 4.64 -24.02
C GLU A 51 18.40 3.82 -22.75
N LEU A 52 18.81 2.56 -22.91
CA LEU A 52 19.11 1.69 -21.77
C LEU A 52 20.40 2.15 -21.09
N MET A 53 20.28 2.57 -19.84
CA MET A 53 21.39 2.86 -18.95
C MET A 53 21.48 1.78 -17.87
N ARG A 54 22.73 1.48 -17.49
CA ARG A 54 23.05 0.63 -16.35
C ARG A 54 23.74 1.50 -15.31
N ILE A 55 23.15 1.56 -14.11
CA ILE A 55 23.69 2.26 -12.96
C ILE A 55 24.27 1.20 -12.03
N GLU A 56 25.54 1.34 -11.62
CA GLU A 56 26.16 0.38 -10.72
C GLU A 56 25.56 0.46 -9.31
N ALA A 57 25.67 -0.63 -8.56
CA ALA A 57 24.94 -0.83 -7.31
C ALA A 57 25.17 0.27 -6.26
N ASP A 58 26.40 0.76 -6.17
CA ASP A 58 26.85 1.82 -5.27
C ASP A 58 26.42 3.23 -5.72
N GLN A 59 26.01 3.38 -6.98
CA GLN A 59 25.58 4.64 -7.57
C GLN A 59 24.05 4.78 -7.65
N VAL A 60 23.29 3.69 -7.48
CA VAL A 60 21.82 3.72 -7.63
C VAL A 60 21.19 4.77 -6.72
N GLU A 61 21.64 4.87 -5.47
CA GLU A 61 21.07 5.82 -4.51
C GLU A 61 21.43 7.27 -4.81
N THR A 62 22.65 7.54 -5.30
CA THR A 62 23.15 8.90 -5.56
C THR A 62 22.67 9.46 -6.89
N ASP A 63 22.63 8.61 -7.93
CA ASP A 63 22.47 9.03 -9.33
C ASP A 63 21.02 8.94 -9.79
N THR A 64 20.15 8.29 -9.01
CA THR A 64 18.73 8.19 -9.31
C THR A 64 17.86 8.74 -8.18
N VAL A 65 16.75 9.37 -8.55
CA VAL A 65 15.78 9.96 -7.62
C VAL A 65 14.40 9.49 -8.05
N VAL A 66 13.54 9.11 -7.10
CA VAL A 66 12.14 8.80 -7.45
C VAL A 66 11.43 10.10 -7.79
N PHE A 67 10.68 10.10 -8.88
CA PHE A 67 9.94 11.27 -9.34
C PHE A 67 9.09 11.86 -8.22
N ALA A 68 9.17 13.18 -8.03
CA ALA A 68 8.59 13.87 -6.87
C ALA A 68 7.07 13.71 -6.75
N GLU A 69 6.35 13.60 -7.89
CA GLU A 69 4.90 13.41 -7.91
C GLU A 69 4.50 11.92 -8.00
N ASN A 70 5.44 10.99 -7.79
CA ASN A 70 5.09 9.58 -7.65
C ASN A 70 4.31 9.38 -6.35
N ALA A 71 3.08 8.88 -6.45
CA ALA A 71 2.19 8.69 -5.30
C ALA A 71 2.64 7.61 -4.30
N ARG A 72 3.72 6.86 -4.59
CA ARG A 72 4.20 5.77 -3.74
C ARG A 72 5.14 6.28 -2.65
N GLU A 73 4.82 5.94 -1.43
CA GLU A 73 5.60 6.28 -0.24
C GLU A 73 6.85 5.39 -0.15
N GLN A 74 8.02 6.00 -0.39
CA GLN A 74 9.29 5.27 -0.51
C GLN A 74 9.74 4.66 0.83
N SER A 75 9.34 5.26 1.95
CA SER A 75 9.67 4.78 3.30
C SER A 75 8.99 3.46 3.68
N PHE A 76 7.97 3.03 2.93
CA PHE A 76 7.32 1.72 3.10
C PHE A 76 8.02 0.58 2.35
N LEU A 77 9.01 0.90 1.51
CA LEU A 77 9.67 -0.09 0.66
C LEU A 77 10.82 -0.78 1.40
N ASN A 78 10.47 -1.81 2.18
CA ASN A 78 11.42 -2.68 2.88
C ASN A 78 11.46 -4.10 2.26
N GLU A 79 12.23 -5.00 2.85
CA GLU A 79 12.41 -6.38 2.36
C GLU A 79 11.11 -7.18 2.27
N HIS A 80 10.17 -6.98 3.19
CA HIS A 80 8.88 -7.66 3.18
C HIS A 80 7.93 -7.08 2.12
N ALA A 81 7.82 -5.74 2.07
CA ALA A 81 6.96 -5.04 1.10
C ALA A 81 7.40 -5.25 -0.36
N LEU A 82 8.68 -5.56 -0.57
CA LEU A 82 9.30 -5.82 -1.87
C LEU A 82 9.55 -7.30 -2.14
N SER A 83 9.10 -8.21 -1.28
CA SER A 83 9.41 -9.66 -1.39
C SER A 83 9.04 -10.27 -2.75
N ASP A 84 8.00 -9.78 -3.41
CA ASP A 84 7.57 -10.21 -4.74
C ASP A 84 8.60 -9.93 -5.86
N VAL A 85 9.40 -8.87 -5.71
CA VAL A 85 10.43 -8.49 -6.69
C VAL A 85 11.84 -8.78 -6.18
N LEU A 86 12.10 -8.54 -4.89
CA LEU A 86 13.42 -8.60 -4.28
C LEU A 86 14.04 -10.01 -4.34
N VAL A 87 13.25 -11.07 -4.12
CA VAL A 87 13.73 -12.45 -4.14
C VAL A 87 14.31 -12.80 -5.52
N THR A 88 13.53 -12.58 -6.57
CA THR A 88 13.97 -12.89 -7.94
C THR A 88 15.12 -11.97 -8.39
N LEU A 89 15.10 -10.71 -7.96
CA LEU A 89 16.14 -9.73 -8.28
C LEU A 89 17.48 -10.09 -7.63
N ARG A 90 17.50 -10.59 -6.38
CA ARG A 90 18.72 -11.07 -5.72
C ARG A 90 19.38 -12.21 -6.49
N GLU A 91 18.57 -13.17 -6.95
CA GLU A 91 19.05 -14.37 -7.64
C GLU A 91 19.45 -14.12 -9.10
N ARG A 92 18.61 -13.38 -9.85
CA ARG A 92 18.71 -13.31 -11.32
C ARG A 92 19.00 -11.90 -11.82
N GLY A 93 19.13 -10.93 -10.94
CA GLY A 93 19.19 -9.51 -11.30
C GLY A 93 17.85 -8.98 -11.82
N GLN A 94 17.85 -7.71 -12.18
CA GLN A 94 16.68 -7.06 -12.74
C GLN A 94 16.34 -7.63 -14.13
N GLN A 95 15.13 -8.17 -14.27
CA GLN A 95 14.66 -8.74 -15.53
C GLN A 95 14.17 -7.67 -16.51
N TYR A 96 13.45 -6.67 -16.01
CA TYR A 96 12.85 -5.61 -16.81
C TYR A 96 13.42 -4.25 -16.39
N PRO A 97 14.03 -3.48 -17.31
CA PRO A 97 14.51 -2.15 -17.02
C PRO A 97 13.38 -1.21 -16.56
N ALA A 98 13.71 -0.29 -15.66
CA ALA A 98 12.84 0.80 -15.24
C ALA A 98 12.67 1.84 -16.36
N VAL A 99 11.82 2.85 -16.14
CA VAL A 99 11.69 3.99 -17.07
C VAL A 99 11.95 5.27 -16.29
N GLY A 100 12.77 6.15 -16.86
CA GLY A 100 13.15 7.41 -16.26
C GLY A 100 13.32 8.53 -17.27
N ARG A 101 13.54 9.73 -16.74
CA ARG A 101 13.99 10.89 -17.51
C ARG A 101 15.29 11.41 -16.94
N MET A 102 16.15 11.91 -17.83
CA MET A 102 17.34 12.63 -17.41
C MET A 102 16.94 14.02 -16.90
N ARG A 103 17.51 14.44 -15.78
CA ARG A 103 17.36 15.80 -15.23
C ARG A 103 18.51 16.70 -15.69
N GLU A 104 18.30 18.00 -15.59
CA GLU A 104 19.31 19.02 -15.87
C GLU A 104 20.53 18.92 -14.94
N ASP A 105 20.35 18.42 -13.71
CA ASP A 105 21.43 18.21 -12.74
C ASP A 105 22.23 16.90 -12.95
N GLY A 106 21.93 16.16 -14.03
CA GLY A 106 22.60 14.91 -14.39
C GLY A 106 22.09 13.67 -13.65
N LYS A 107 21.10 13.81 -12.76
CA LYS A 107 20.44 12.66 -12.10
C LYS A 107 19.30 12.11 -12.95
N ILE A 108 18.91 10.87 -12.67
CA ILE A 108 17.79 10.21 -13.33
C ILE A 108 16.55 10.23 -12.43
N ASP A 109 15.49 10.88 -12.89
CA ASP A 109 14.16 10.76 -12.29
C ASP A 109 13.56 9.40 -12.69
N VAL A 110 13.26 8.55 -11.71
CA VAL A 110 12.61 7.26 -11.90
C VAL A 110 11.10 7.48 -11.97
N LEU A 111 10.54 7.32 -13.16
CA LEU A 111 9.11 7.49 -13.47
C LEU A 111 8.34 6.18 -13.22
N ASP A 112 8.87 5.07 -13.73
CA ASP A 112 8.42 3.71 -13.43
C ASP A 112 9.58 2.92 -12.83
N GLY A 113 9.30 2.16 -11.77
CA GLY A 113 10.24 1.23 -11.19
C GLY A 113 10.78 1.67 -9.84
N SER A 114 10.08 2.52 -9.09
CA SER A 114 10.46 2.89 -7.70
C SER A 114 10.66 1.66 -6.81
N ARG A 115 9.76 0.67 -6.87
CA ARG A 115 9.92 -0.64 -6.21
C ARG A 115 11.19 -1.37 -6.67
N ARG A 116 11.49 -1.36 -7.97
CA ARG A 116 12.67 -2.03 -8.56
C ARG A 116 13.97 -1.33 -8.14
N ARG A 117 13.99 0.01 -8.16
CA ARG A 117 15.09 0.84 -7.67
C ARG A 117 15.43 0.48 -6.23
N MET A 118 14.45 0.50 -5.33
CA MET A 118 14.67 0.14 -3.93
C MET A 118 15.13 -1.32 -3.79
N SER A 119 14.56 -2.26 -4.55
CA SER A 119 15.04 -3.65 -4.55
C SER A 119 16.50 -3.78 -5.01
N CYS A 120 16.95 -3.01 -6.00
CA CYS A 120 18.35 -2.98 -6.42
C CYS A 120 19.27 -2.47 -5.31
N ILE A 121 18.87 -1.41 -4.60
CA ILE A 121 19.59 -0.87 -3.44
C ILE A 121 19.71 -1.94 -2.35
N LEU A 122 18.59 -2.55 -1.93
CA LEU A 122 18.57 -3.59 -0.89
C LEU A 122 19.30 -4.89 -1.29
N ALA A 123 19.42 -5.17 -2.58
CA ALA A 123 20.12 -6.34 -3.10
C ALA A 123 21.60 -6.09 -3.43
N GLY A 124 22.06 -4.84 -3.39
CA GLY A 124 23.39 -4.46 -3.88
C GLY A 124 23.60 -4.85 -5.35
N LYS A 125 22.59 -4.63 -6.20
CA LYS A 125 22.62 -5.00 -7.62
C LYS A 125 22.56 -3.75 -8.51
N PRO A 126 23.16 -3.81 -9.72
CA PRO A 126 23.00 -2.75 -10.72
C PRO A 126 21.53 -2.51 -11.05
N PHE A 127 21.21 -1.28 -11.41
CA PHE A 127 19.87 -0.84 -11.81
C PHE A 127 19.86 -0.49 -13.31
N LEU A 128 19.04 -1.21 -14.06
CA LEU A 128 18.77 -0.99 -15.47
C LEU A 128 17.57 -0.07 -15.63
N ILE A 129 17.73 0.99 -16.42
CA ILE A 129 16.70 2.00 -16.63
C ILE A 129 16.77 2.55 -18.05
N TYR A 130 15.61 2.62 -18.71
CA TYR A 130 15.42 3.32 -19.97
C TYR A 130 15.24 4.81 -19.69
N VAL A 131 16.15 5.63 -20.20
CA VAL A 131 16.19 7.07 -19.94
C VAL A 131 15.95 7.84 -21.22
N ALA A 132 14.97 8.74 -21.19
CA ALA A 132 14.75 9.71 -22.25
C ALA A 132 15.18 11.11 -21.81
N GLN A 133 15.53 11.92 -22.80
CA GLN A 133 15.74 13.36 -22.65
C GLN A 133 14.41 14.10 -22.91
N ASN A 134 14.30 15.34 -22.43
CA ASN A 134 13.20 16.26 -22.75
C ASN A 134 11.78 15.76 -22.40
N ILE A 135 11.63 14.92 -21.37
CA ILE A 135 10.31 14.57 -20.83
C ILE A 135 9.84 15.64 -19.85
N ASN A 136 8.82 16.39 -20.26
CA ASN A 136 8.16 17.38 -19.42
C ASN A 136 7.48 16.73 -18.19
N THR A 137 7.10 17.54 -17.21
CA THR A 137 6.52 17.06 -15.95
C THR A 137 5.17 16.37 -16.11
N GLU A 138 4.33 16.82 -17.05
CA GLU A 138 3.02 16.21 -17.32
C GLU A 138 3.16 14.78 -17.88
N HIS A 139 4.06 14.61 -18.84
CA HIS A 139 4.42 13.31 -19.42
C HIS A 139 5.07 12.38 -18.38
N ALA A 140 5.95 12.92 -17.55
CA ALA A 140 6.56 12.20 -16.43
C ALA A 140 5.50 11.69 -15.45
N LYS A 141 4.55 12.56 -15.09
CA LYS A 141 3.41 12.23 -14.24
C LYS A 141 2.56 11.13 -14.86
N PHE A 142 2.19 11.26 -16.13
CA PHE A 142 1.41 10.25 -16.84
C PHE A 142 2.07 8.86 -16.79
N LEU A 143 3.37 8.78 -17.10
CA LEU A 143 4.13 7.52 -17.05
C LEU A 143 4.16 6.92 -15.62
N SER A 144 4.35 7.78 -14.61
CA SER A 144 4.34 7.37 -13.20
C SER A 144 2.96 6.85 -12.75
N ASP A 145 1.88 7.52 -13.15
CA ASP A 145 0.51 7.14 -12.78
C ASP A 145 0.11 5.81 -13.44
N VAL A 146 0.46 5.62 -14.72
CA VAL A 146 0.27 4.33 -15.44
C VAL A 146 1.03 3.20 -14.75
N ALA A 147 2.28 3.43 -14.33
CA ALA A 147 3.07 2.44 -13.62
C ALA A 147 2.45 2.04 -12.27
N ASN A 148 1.91 3.00 -11.52
CA ASN A 148 1.26 2.75 -10.24
C ASN A 148 -0.06 1.95 -10.38
N ALA A 149 -0.73 2.01 -11.52
CA ALA A 149 -1.91 1.18 -11.79
C ALA A 149 -1.59 -0.33 -11.85
N HIS A 150 -0.35 -0.72 -12.23
CA HIS A 150 0.06 -2.14 -12.31
C HIS A 150 0.24 -2.80 -10.93
N LYS A 151 0.83 -2.09 -9.96
CA LYS A 151 0.95 -2.56 -8.57
C LYS A 151 0.25 -1.57 -7.64
N PRO A 152 -0.96 -1.91 -7.13
CA PRO A 152 -1.78 -0.97 -6.40
C PRO A 152 -1.07 -0.30 -5.22
N LEU A 153 -1.40 0.97 -5.02
CA LEU A 153 -1.04 1.74 -3.84
C LEU A 153 -1.77 1.21 -2.59
N SER A 154 -1.13 1.37 -1.43
CA SER A 154 -1.68 1.15 -0.10
C SER A 154 -2.85 2.11 0.20
N LEU A 155 -3.60 1.81 1.26
CA LEU A 155 -4.68 2.72 1.71
C LEU A 155 -4.14 4.09 2.13
N TYR A 156 -2.93 4.17 2.67
CA TYR A 156 -2.28 5.42 3.05
C TYR A 156 -2.02 6.30 1.81
N GLU A 157 -1.34 5.75 0.81
CA GLU A 157 -0.99 6.45 -0.43
C GLU A 157 -2.25 6.91 -1.18
N LYS A 158 -3.27 6.04 -1.28
CA LYS A 158 -4.59 6.43 -1.81
C LYS A 158 -5.25 7.52 -0.98
N GLY A 159 -5.12 7.45 0.33
CA GLY A 159 -5.63 8.47 1.25
C GLY A 159 -4.98 9.82 1.03
N LYS A 160 -3.67 9.86 0.78
CA LYS A 160 -2.92 11.07 0.45
C LYS A 160 -3.37 11.67 -0.88
N GLU A 161 -3.58 10.86 -1.92
CA GLU A 161 -4.18 11.33 -3.18
C GLU A 161 -5.58 11.91 -2.96
N MET A 162 -6.43 11.19 -2.22
CA MET A 162 -7.79 11.66 -1.91
C MET A 162 -7.80 12.96 -1.09
N GLN A 163 -6.88 13.08 -0.13
CA GLN A 163 -6.70 14.29 0.66
C GLN A 163 -6.30 15.47 -0.23
N ALA A 164 -5.35 15.27 -1.15
CA ALA A 164 -4.93 16.31 -2.09
C ALA A 164 -6.09 16.79 -2.98
N LYS A 165 -7.00 15.89 -3.39
CA LYS A 165 -8.21 16.26 -4.16
C LYS A 165 -9.24 17.06 -3.36
N LEU A 166 -9.33 16.84 -2.05
CA LEU A 166 -10.15 17.68 -1.17
C LEU A 166 -9.50 19.06 -0.98
N GLU A 167 -8.19 19.09 -0.76
CA GLU A 167 -7.42 20.31 -0.55
C GLU A 167 -7.36 21.20 -1.80
N SER A 168 -7.30 20.61 -3.00
CA SER A 168 -7.34 21.34 -4.27
C SER A 168 -8.75 21.82 -4.66
N GLY A 169 -9.79 21.35 -3.97
CA GLY A 169 -11.19 21.63 -4.31
C GLY A 169 -11.70 20.86 -5.52
N GLU A 170 -10.93 19.91 -6.07
CA GLU A 170 -11.38 19.01 -7.15
C GLU A 170 -12.49 18.05 -6.67
N ALA A 171 -12.53 17.75 -5.37
CA ALA A 171 -13.60 17.02 -4.72
C ALA A 171 -14.15 17.82 -3.52
N GLU A 172 -15.47 17.95 -3.44
CA GLU A 172 -16.14 18.70 -2.36
C GLU A 172 -16.26 17.89 -1.06
N ASP A 173 -16.46 16.57 -1.17
CA ASP A 173 -16.68 15.68 -0.04
C ASP A 173 -16.26 14.23 -0.33
N GLN A 174 -16.44 13.34 0.65
CA GLN A 174 -16.10 11.90 0.49
C GLN A 174 -16.95 11.19 -0.57
N LYS A 175 -18.16 11.69 -0.86
CA LYS A 175 -19.05 11.13 -1.88
C LYS A 175 -18.57 11.50 -3.28
N ALA A 176 -18.10 12.73 -3.46
CA ALA A 176 -17.43 13.19 -4.67
C ALA A 176 -16.16 12.38 -4.92
N LEU A 177 -15.33 12.15 -3.89
CA LEU A 177 -14.17 11.25 -3.98
C LEU A 177 -14.56 9.83 -4.38
N ALA A 178 -15.59 9.25 -3.76
CA ALA A 178 -16.05 7.90 -4.08
C ALA A 178 -16.44 7.77 -5.57
N LYS A 179 -17.12 8.78 -6.12
CA LYS A 179 -17.46 8.87 -7.54
C LYS A 179 -16.22 9.06 -8.42
N MET A 180 -15.32 9.97 -8.06
CA MET A 180 -14.11 10.30 -8.81
C MET A 180 -13.16 9.11 -8.92
N PHE A 181 -12.90 8.42 -7.80
CA PHE A 181 -12.01 7.26 -7.72
C PHE A 181 -12.74 5.92 -8.00
N GLN A 182 -14.03 5.97 -8.36
CA GLN A 182 -14.88 4.81 -8.67
C GLN A 182 -14.80 3.70 -7.59
N CYS A 183 -14.94 4.10 -6.34
CA CYS A 183 -14.84 3.20 -5.19
C CYS A 183 -15.95 3.46 -4.16
N SER A 184 -16.05 2.61 -3.13
CA SER A 184 -17.04 2.81 -2.08
C SER A 184 -16.67 3.94 -1.12
N GLU A 185 -17.66 4.66 -0.57
CA GLU A 185 -17.43 5.66 0.49
C GLU A 185 -16.74 5.06 1.71
N ALA A 186 -17.00 3.77 2.02
CA ALA A 186 -16.30 3.06 3.09
C ALA A 186 -14.78 2.94 2.81
N LEU A 187 -14.40 2.74 1.54
CA LEU A 187 -12.99 2.72 1.13
C LEU A 187 -12.38 4.11 1.23
N VAL A 188 -13.08 5.16 0.78
CA VAL A 188 -12.65 6.56 0.92
C VAL A 188 -12.40 6.89 2.40
N SER A 189 -13.37 6.62 3.27
CA SER A 189 -13.23 6.84 4.72
C SER A 189 -12.05 6.07 5.31
N GLY A 190 -11.83 4.82 4.87
CA GLY A 190 -10.68 4.02 5.28
C GLY A 190 -9.34 4.59 4.83
N ALA A 191 -9.25 5.05 3.59
CA ALA A 191 -8.05 5.64 3.02
C ALA A 191 -7.71 6.98 3.68
N LEU A 192 -8.69 7.87 3.87
CA LEU A 192 -8.48 9.14 4.58
C LEU A 192 -8.01 8.92 6.02
N LYS A 193 -8.56 7.91 6.72
CA LYS A 193 -8.07 7.52 8.05
C LYS A 193 -6.64 6.97 8.02
N ALA A 194 -6.26 6.25 6.97
CA ALA A 194 -4.87 5.81 6.81
C ALA A 194 -3.96 7.02 6.67
N ALA A 195 -4.30 7.98 5.80
CA ALA A 195 -3.52 9.19 5.55
C ALA A 195 -3.38 10.13 6.78
N ASP A 196 -4.33 10.08 7.70
CA ASP A 196 -4.28 10.83 8.97
C ASP A 196 -3.38 10.17 10.04
N LEU A 197 -2.96 8.91 9.84
CA LEU A 197 -2.05 8.24 10.77
C LEU A 197 -0.60 8.67 10.54
N PRO A 198 0.21 8.83 11.61
CA PRO A 198 1.64 9.06 11.48
C PRO A 198 2.33 7.93 10.73
N LEU A 199 3.33 8.29 9.93
CA LEU A 199 4.09 7.35 9.10
C LEU A 199 4.76 6.27 9.96
N GLU A 200 5.32 6.66 11.11
CA GLU A 200 6.03 5.78 12.04
C GLU A 200 5.12 4.70 12.61
N LEU A 201 3.83 5.00 12.83
CA LEU A 201 2.85 4.01 13.28
C LEU A 201 2.58 2.97 12.19
N LEU A 202 2.52 3.39 10.93
CA LEU A 202 2.31 2.47 9.80
C LEU A 202 3.58 1.66 9.50
N GLN A 203 4.76 2.28 9.60
CA GLN A 203 6.06 1.60 9.42
C GLN A 203 6.39 0.60 10.53
N ALA A 204 5.65 0.62 11.64
CA ALA A 204 5.69 -0.44 12.65
C ALA A 204 5.33 -1.82 12.05
N TYR A 205 4.58 -1.85 10.94
CA TYR A 205 4.19 -3.06 10.22
C TYR A 205 5.19 -3.45 9.12
N PRO A 206 5.35 -4.75 8.83
CA PRO A 206 6.30 -5.20 7.82
C PRO A 206 5.88 -4.83 6.39
N ASN A 207 4.57 -4.75 6.12
CA ASN A 207 4.04 -4.36 4.81
C ASN A 207 2.74 -3.58 4.96
N VAL A 208 2.80 -2.27 4.73
CA VAL A 208 1.64 -1.36 4.86
C VAL A 208 0.55 -1.67 3.83
N ALA A 209 0.91 -2.20 2.65
CA ALA A 209 -0.06 -2.56 1.62
C ALA A 209 -1.00 -3.70 2.05
N ASP A 210 -0.61 -4.52 3.02
CA ASP A 210 -1.43 -5.62 3.55
C ASP A 210 -2.38 -5.16 4.67
N LEU A 211 -2.27 -3.90 5.12
CA LEU A 211 -3.15 -3.36 6.15
C LEU A 211 -4.53 -3.06 5.56
N GLY A 212 -5.45 -3.99 5.80
CA GLY A 212 -6.85 -3.84 5.42
C GLY A 212 -7.55 -2.71 6.19
N ARG A 213 -8.66 -2.23 5.63
CA ARG A 213 -9.51 -1.19 6.23
C ARG A 213 -9.89 -1.45 7.70
N PRO A 214 -10.23 -2.69 8.15
CA PRO A 214 -10.53 -2.93 9.56
C PRO A 214 -9.38 -2.58 10.50
N THR A 215 -8.15 -2.93 10.12
CA THR A 215 -6.93 -2.63 10.90
C THR A 215 -6.68 -1.14 10.94
N ILE A 216 -6.73 -0.46 9.78
CA ILE A 216 -6.57 1.00 9.70
C ILE A 216 -7.59 1.74 10.56
N VAL A 217 -8.88 1.37 10.47
CA VAL A 217 -9.93 2.03 11.25
C VAL A 217 -9.73 1.81 12.76
N LYS A 218 -9.27 0.62 13.17
CA LYS A 218 -8.96 0.32 14.57
C LYS A 218 -7.77 1.15 15.05
N LEU A 219 -6.67 1.16 14.30
CA LEU A 219 -5.47 1.95 14.60
C LEU A 219 -5.79 3.44 14.71
N HIS A 220 -6.51 3.99 13.73
CA HIS A 220 -6.93 5.40 13.73
C HIS A 220 -7.75 5.75 14.98
N LYS A 221 -8.71 4.89 15.35
CA LYS A 221 -9.51 5.08 16.57
C LYS A 221 -8.64 5.03 17.82
N GLN A 222 -7.76 4.04 17.95
CA GLN A 222 -6.89 3.91 19.12
C GLN A 222 -5.95 5.09 19.25
N PHE A 223 -5.28 5.45 18.16
CA PHE A 223 -4.32 6.56 18.13
C PHE A 223 -5.00 7.91 18.41
N SER A 224 -6.16 8.19 17.80
CA SER A 224 -6.86 9.47 17.98
C SER A 224 -7.37 9.70 19.41
N GLN A 225 -7.63 8.64 20.17
CA GLN A 225 -8.12 8.70 21.55
C GLN A 225 -7.00 8.94 22.59
N LEU A 226 -5.74 8.75 22.22
CA LEU A 226 -4.59 8.97 23.10
C LEU A 226 -4.33 10.46 23.33
N SER A 227 -3.80 10.79 24.52
CA SER A 227 -3.29 12.13 24.80
C SER A 227 -2.06 12.43 23.93
N HIS A 228 -1.67 13.71 23.80
CA HIS A 228 -0.49 14.07 23.02
C HIS A 228 0.80 13.40 23.57
N ALA A 229 0.93 13.29 24.89
CA ALA A 229 2.07 12.61 25.51
C ALA A 229 2.08 11.12 25.17
N ASP A 230 0.91 10.46 25.28
CA ASP A 230 0.78 9.03 25.00
C ASP A 230 0.96 8.71 23.51
N LYS A 231 0.51 9.59 22.61
CA LYS A 231 0.81 9.48 21.16
C LYS A 231 2.31 9.45 20.93
N GLY A 232 3.06 10.37 21.56
CA GLY A 232 4.52 10.41 21.46
C GLY A 232 5.18 9.14 21.99
N MET A 233 4.70 8.61 23.12
CA MET A 233 5.19 7.33 23.68
C MET A 233 4.89 6.15 22.77
N LEU A 234 3.68 6.07 22.21
CA LEU A 234 3.30 5.00 21.28
C LEU A 234 4.18 5.02 20.04
N LEU A 235 4.43 6.20 19.44
CA LEU A 235 5.31 6.31 18.26
C LEU A 235 6.75 5.91 18.58
N LYS A 236 7.25 6.23 19.78
CA LYS A 236 8.55 5.76 20.26
C LYS A 236 8.58 4.24 20.44
N ASN A 237 7.49 3.62 20.87
CA ASN A 237 7.40 2.16 20.92
C ASN A 237 7.32 1.55 19.52
N CYS A 238 6.67 2.20 18.55
CA CYS A 238 6.63 1.76 17.16
C CYS A 238 8.02 1.74 16.50
N ARG A 239 8.90 2.69 16.88
CA ARG A 239 10.28 2.80 16.41
C ARG A 239 11.22 3.26 17.53
N ASP A 240 12.13 2.37 17.93
CA ASP A 240 13.20 2.65 18.89
C ASP A 240 14.59 2.42 18.25
N ASP A 241 15.64 2.41 19.07
CA ASP A 241 17.02 2.22 18.62
C ASP A 241 17.26 0.82 18.01
N ASP A 242 16.42 -0.17 18.37
CA ASP A 242 16.45 -1.54 17.83
C ASP A 242 15.64 -1.69 16.52
N GLY A 243 15.02 -0.60 16.05
CA GLY A 243 14.30 -0.53 14.78
C GLY A 243 12.78 -0.45 14.91
N PHE A 244 12.06 -0.94 13.90
CA PHE A 244 10.61 -0.95 13.88
C PHE A 244 10.03 -2.18 14.60
N ALA A 245 8.80 -2.05 15.11
CA ALA A 245 8.12 -3.12 15.86
C ALA A 245 8.15 -4.49 15.16
N TRP A 246 7.92 -4.55 13.85
CA TRP A 246 7.95 -5.80 13.09
C TRP A 246 9.32 -6.51 13.11
N GLN A 247 10.43 -5.78 13.28
CA GLN A 247 11.78 -6.35 13.36
C GLN A 247 12.03 -7.07 14.69
N ARG A 248 11.25 -6.72 15.72
CA ARG A 248 11.33 -7.32 17.06
C ARG A 248 10.39 -8.52 17.24
N SER A 249 9.52 -8.77 16.26
CA SER A 249 8.61 -9.92 16.25
C SER A 249 9.37 -11.22 15.97
N ALA A 250 9.18 -12.23 16.81
CA ALA A 250 9.72 -13.58 16.57
C ALA A 250 8.89 -14.38 15.53
N ALA A 251 7.73 -13.86 15.11
CA ALA A 251 6.84 -14.53 14.18
C ALA A 251 7.47 -14.66 12.78
N GLN A 252 7.14 -15.75 12.09
CA GLN A 252 7.61 -16.02 10.73
C GLN A 252 6.49 -15.82 9.72
N GLY A 253 6.77 -15.04 8.68
CA GLY A 253 5.83 -14.72 7.60
C GLY A 253 5.02 -13.45 7.85
N VAL A 254 4.86 -12.65 6.78
CA VAL A 254 4.29 -11.29 6.82
C VAL A 254 2.95 -11.24 7.54
N ALA A 255 2.03 -12.16 7.25
CA ALA A 255 0.71 -12.18 7.89
C ALA A 255 0.76 -12.41 9.42
N ARG A 256 1.69 -13.24 9.90
CA ARG A 256 1.85 -13.51 11.34
C ARG A 256 2.53 -12.33 12.03
N ILE A 257 3.55 -11.74 11.40
CA ILE A 257 4.23 -10.54 11.90
C ILE A 257 3.24 -9.37 11.99
N THR A 258 2.41 -9.14 10.96
CA THR A 258 1.37 -8.10 10.97
C THR A 258 0.37 -8.30 12.13
N LYS A 259 0.00 -9.55 12.42
CA LYS A 259 -0.85 -9.85 13.56
C LYS A 259 -0.14 -9.54 14.89
N ASP A 260 1.10 -10.01 15.06
CA ASP A 260 1.91 -9.79 16.25
C ASP A 260 2.10 -8.29 16.54
N VAL A 261 2.46 -7.50 15.52
CA VAL A 261 2.57 -6.03 15.63
C VAL A 261 1.24 -5.37 16.04
N SER A 262 0.11 -5.86 15.51
CA SER A 262 -1.19 -5.34 15.94
C SER A 262 -1.45 -5.62 17.42
N GLU A 263 -1.11 -6.81 17.91
CA GLU A 263 -1.23 -7.20 19.31
C GLU A 263 -0.28 -6.38 20.21
N MET A 264 0.95 -6.11 19.75
CA MET A 264 1.90 -5.22 20.44
C MET A 264 1.35 -3.80 20.58
N ILE A 265 0.87 -3.21 19.49
CA ILE A 265 0.28 -1.85 19.50
C ILE A 265 -0.94 -1.80 20.42
N GLU A 266 -1.79 -2.83 20.39
CA GLU A 266 -2.94 -2.93 21.28
C GLU A 266 -2.54 -2.99 22.76
N ALA A 267 -1.50 -3.74 23.09
CA ALA A 267 -0.96 -3.81 24.44
C ALA A 267 -0.41 -2.45 24.90
N TRP A 268 0.41 -1.78 24.08
CA TRP A 268 0.94 -0.45 24.40
C TRP A 268 -0.16 0.60 24.56
N VAL A 269 -1.21 0.55 23.73
CA VAL A 269 -2.36 1.45 23.87
C VAL A 269 -3.10 1.21 25.19
N GLU A 270 -3.31 -0.05 25.60
CA GLU A 270 -3.96 -0.38 26.87
C GLU A 270 -3.08 -0.01 28.08
N GLU A 271 -1.76 -0.07 27.97
CA GLU A 271 -0.84 0.39 29.01
C GLU A 271 -0.85 1.91 29.18
N LEU A 272 -0.84 2.66 28.07
CA LEU A 272 -0.83 4.12 28.05
C LEU A 272 -2.19 4.71 28.42
N SER A 273 -3.27 4.12 27.91
CA SER A 273 -4.63 4.54 28.16
C SER A 273 -5.50 3.31 28.48
N PRO A 274 -5.45 2.82 29.72
CA PRO A 274 -6.24 1.68 30.15
C PRO A 274 -7.70 1.92 29.84
N SER A 275 -8.28 1.07 28.99
CA SER A 275 -9.71 1.14 28.76
C SER A 275 -10.39 1.00 30.12
N LYS A 276 -11.25 1.96 30.47
CA LYS A 276 -12.24 1.75 31.54
C LYS A 276 -13.18 0.69 31.03
N ARG A 277 -12.79 -0.59 31.11
CA ARG A 277 -13.70 -1.70 30.85
C ARG A 277 -14.89 -1.43 31.75
N PRO A 278 -16.09 -1.19 31.20
CA PRO A 278 -17.25 -1.09 32.06
C PRO A 278 -17.24 -2.38 32.87
N ALA A 279 -17.25 -2.27 34.20
CA ALA A 279 -17.38 -3.44 35.06
C ALA A 279 -18.54 -4.24 34.48
N SER A 280 -18.23 -5.45 34.01
CA SER A 280 -19.24 -6.30 33.42
C SER A 280 -20.20 -6.63 34.56
N ASN A 281 -21.32 -5.91 34.64
CA ASN A 281 -22.42 -6.23 35.54
C ASN A 281 -23.14 -7.53 35.11
N LYS A 282 -22.52 -8.30 34.21
CA LYS A 282 -22.99 -9.61 33.80
C LYS A 282 -22.68 -10.60 34.92
N VAL A 283 -23.73 -11.09 35.55
CA VAL A 283 -23.67 -12.12 36.58
C VAL A 283 -24.17 -13.42 35.97
N ASP A 284 -23.38 -14.48 36.09
CA ASP A 284 -23.82 -15.82 35.73
C ASP A 284 -24.73 -16.36 36.84
N LEU A 285 -26.03 -16.46 36.54
CA LEU A 285 -27.00 -17.07 37.45
C LEU A 285 -26.87 -18.60 37.44
N ILE A 286 -26.67 -19.17 36.25
CA ILE A 286 -26.35 -20.59 36.04
C ILE A 286 -25.22 -20.63 35.03
N LYS A 287 -24.03 -21.07 35.47
CA LYS A 287 -22.81 -21.08 34.64
C LYS A 287 -23.06 -21.73 33.28
N GLY A 288 -22.82 -20.96 32.21
CA GLY A 288 -22.98 -21.42 30.82
C GLY A 288 -24.42 -21.58 30.31
N ARG A 289 -25.44 -21.35 31.15
CA ARG A 289 -26.87 -21.48 30.78
C ARG A 289 -27.66 -20.19 30.97
N VAL A 290 -27.48 -19.50 32.09
CA VAL A 290 -28.25 -18.29 32.42
C VAL A 290 -27.33 -17.22 32.94
N SER A 291 -27.41 -16.04 32.33
CA SER A 291 -26.68 -14.86 32.77
C SER A 291 -27.58 -13.64 32.68
N TYR A 292 -27.40 -12.67 33.57
CA TYR A 292 -28.14 -11.41 33.50
C TYR A 292 -27.19 -10.23 33.64
N SER A 293 -27.56 -9.08 33.10
CA SER A 293 -26.91 -7.81 33.37
C SER A 293 -27.93 -6.74 33.75
N ARG A 294 -27.55 -5.88 34.71
CA ARG A 294 -28.42 -4.81 35.21
C ARG A 294 -27.73 -3.45 35.07
N LYS A 295 -28.47 -2.48 34.53
CA LYS A 295 -28.06 -1.07 34.43
C LYS A 295 -29.23 -0.17 34.84
N GLY A 296 -29.24 0.28 36.09
CA GLY A 296 -30.38 1.01 36.67
C GLY A 296 -31.62 0.11 36.78
N ALA A 297 -32.74 0.57 36.21
CA ALA A 297 -33.98 -0.19 36.12
C ALA A 297 -33.99 -1.24 34.98
N ASN A 298 -33.02 -1.18 34.07
CA ASN A 298 -32.97 -2.08 32.93
C ASN A 298 -32.31 -3.41 33.31
N LEU A 299 -33.01 -4.51 33.07
CA LEU A 299 -32.53 -5.89 33.23
C LEU A 299 -32.47 -6.56 31.86
N ALA A 300 -31.31 -7.10 31.50
CA ALA A 300 -31.16 -7.98 30.34
C ALA A 300 -30.88 -9.40 30.85
N LEU A 301 -31.72 -10.36 30.48
CA LEU A 301 -31.58 -11.78 30.82
C LEU A 301 -31.23 -12.58 29.56
N ASN A 302 -30.20 -13.41 29.63
CA ASN A 302 -29.77 -14.30 28.54
C ASN A 302 -29.85 -15.75 29.03
N LEU A 303 -30.73 -16.52 28.40
CA LEU A 303 -31.00 -17.93 28.69
C LEU A 303 -30.58 -18.76 27.46
N LYS A 304 -29.93 -19.90 27.69
CA LYS A 304 -29.53 -20.85 26.65
C LYS A 304 -30.10 -22.23 26.96
N LYS A 305 -30.50 -22.96 25.90
CA LYS A 305 -31.05 -24.32 25.99
C LYS A 305 -32.33 -24.38 26.83
N VAL A 306 -33.28 -23.50 26.52
CA VAL A 306 -34.64 -23.48 27.09
C VAL A 306 -35.58 -24.18 26.11
N ASP A 307 -36.39 -25.11 26.59
CA ASP A 307 -37.45 -25.75 25.80
C ASP A 307 -38.72 -24.88 25.75
N ASP A 308 -39.67 -25.26 24.89
CA ASP A 308 -40.85 -24.44 24.60
C ASP A 308 -41.78 -24.29 25.82
N ASP A 309 -41.92 -25.33 26.64
CA ASP A 309 -42.77 -25.31 27.83
C ASP A 309 -42.21 -24.34 28.87
N VAL A 310 -40.91 -24.44 29.18
CA VAL A 310 -40.23 -23.55 30.12
C VAL A 310 -40.17 -22.11 29.58
N MET A 311 -40.03 -21.93 28.26
CA MET A 311 -40.10 -20.61 27.65
C MET A 311 -41.46 -19.96 27.91
N GLN A 312 -42.56 -20.68 27.69
CA GLN A 312 -43.92 -20.17 27.90
C GLN A 312 -44.18 -19.82 29.36
N GLU A 313 -43.72 -20.64 30.30
CA GLU A 313 -43.81 -20.34 31.74
C GLU A 313 -43.06 -19.04 32.10
N ILE A 314 -41.84 -18.85 31.57
CA ILE A 314 -41.05 -17.64 31.82
C ILE A 314 -41.73 -16.40 31.23
N LEU A 315 -42.21 -16.47 29.99
CA LEU A 315 -42.89 -15.34 29.34
C LEU A 315 -44.18 -14.96 30.06
N SER A 316 -45.01 -15.96 30.42
CA SER A 316 -46.26 -15.74 31.17
C SER A 316 -45.99 -15.10 32.53
N PHE A 317 -44.93 -15.54 33.22
CA PHE A 317 -44.53 -14.94 34.49
C PHE A 317 -44.09 -13.48 34.33
N ILE A 318 -43.31 -13.16 33.29
CA ILE A 318 -42.83 -11.81 33.03
C ILE A 318 -44.02 -10.89 32.68
N GLU A 319 -44.92 -11.32 31.80
CA GLU A 319 -46.12 -10.58 31.43
C GLU A 319 -46.99 -10.27 32.65
N ALA A 320 -47.20 -11.23 33.55
CA ALA A 320 -48.01 -11.03 34.75
C ALA A 320 -47.38 -10.08 35.79
N LYS A 321 -46.08 -9.77 35.68
CA LYS A 321 -45.34 -8.93 36.64
C LYS A 321 -44.95 -7.56 36.09
N LEU A 322 -44.90 -7.42 34.77
CA LEU A 322 -44.51 -6.17 34.10
C LEU A 322 -45.66 -5.48 33.36
N ASN A 323 -46.84 -6.09 33.28
CA ASN A 323 -48.10 -5.41 32.95
C ASN A 323 -48.79 -4.84 34.19
#